data_AF-A0A060C2K2-F1
#
_entry.id   AF-A0A060C2K2-F1
#
_cell.length_a   1.000
_cell.length_b   1.000
_cell.length_c   1.000
_cell.angle_alpha   90.00
_cell.angle_beta   90.00
_cell.angle_gamma   90.00
#
_symmetry.space_group_name_H-M   'P 1'
#
loop_
_entity.id
_entity.type
_entity.pdbx_description
1 polymer ?
#
loop_
_entity_poly.entity_id
_entity_poly.type
_entity_poly.pdbx_seq_one_letter_code
_entity_poly.pdbx_strand_id
1 'polypeptide(L)'
;MPWRADALQAGFTAEGAEPWLPIEQTHRALAVDVQWRDPASMLRFCQQWLSWRRLHPQLRAGQIRFLPAPPGVLLLERGWGSDRVEGACADTVQPLRLAFNLTSVAQHVVMNMPKRRMLSGKM
;
A
#
# COMPACT_ATOMS: atom_id res chain seq x y z
N MET A 1 0.57 -0.86 23.31
CA MET A 1 1.19 -0.10 22.19
C MET A 1 2.44 0.60 22.69
N PRO A 2 3.63 0.35 22.11
CA PRO A 2 4.87 0.99 22.53
C PRO A 2 5.01 2.39 21.90
N TRP A 3 4.77 3.44 22.68
CA TRP A 3 4.85 4.83 22.21
C TRP A 3 6.25 5.42 22.32
N ARG A 4 6.92 5.18 23.45
CA ARG A 4 8.25 5.71 23.76
C ARG A 4 9.16 4.62 24.28
N ALA A 5 10.29 4.36 23.62
CA ALA A 5 11.17 3.24 23.96
C ALA A 5 11.65 3.26 25.41
N ASP A 6 12.04 4.44 25.90
CA ASP A 6 12.70 4.63 27.20
C ASP A 6 11.72 4.96 28.34
N ALA A 7 10.42 5.07 28.05
CA ALA A 7 9.42 5.35 29.08
C ALA A 7 9.02 4.09 29.84
N LEU A 8 8.57 4.25 31.08
CA LEU A 8 7.90 3.18 31.83
C LEU A 8 6.75 2.62 31.00
N GLN A 9 6.66 1.29 30.95
CA GLN A 9 5.68 0.58 30.13
C GLN A 9 5.61 1.08 28.67
N ALA A 10 6.76 1.47 28.10
CA ALA A 10 6.89 2.07 26.78
C ALA A 10 5.93 3.25 26.51
N GLY A 11 5.51 3.97 27.56
CA GLY A 11 4.55 5.08 27.49
C GLY A 11 3.11 4.64 27.19
N PHE A 12 2.78 3.35 27.34
CA PHE A 12 1.45 2.82 27.07
C PHE A 12 0.42 3.14 28.15
N THR A 13 0.81 3.01 29.42
CA THR A 13 -0.04 3.28 30.59
C THR A 13 0.42 4.55 31.30
N ALA A 14 -0.49 5.12 32.09
CA ALA A 14 -0.14 6.18 33.03
C ALA A 14 0.86 5.66 34.06
N GLU A 15 1.64 6.56 34.64
CA GLU A 15 2.56 6.23 35.73
C GLU A 15 1.81 5.60 36.90
N GLY A 16 2.35 4.51 37.44
CA GLY A 16 1.70 3.73 38.51
C GLY A 16 0.62 2.75 38.06
N ALA A 17 0.24 2.71 36.77
CA ALA A 17 -0.72 1.74 36.25
C ALA A 17 -0.02 0.57 35.53
N GLU A 18 -0.41 -0.66 35.90
CA GLU A 18 0.10 -1.88 35.29
C GLU A 18 -0.73 -2.27 34.06
N PRO A 19 -0.10 -2.52 32.89
CA PRO A 19 -0.83 -2.97 31.72
C PRO A 19 -1.33 -4.41 31.91
N TRP A 20 -2.51 -4.70 31.37
CA TRP A 20 -3.11 -6.05 31.41
C TRP A 20 -2.24 -7.14 30.75
N LEU A 21 -1.29 -6.74 29.89
CA LEU A 21 -0.27 -7.60 29.30
C LEU A 21 1.10 -6.91 29.40
N PRO A 22 2.15 -7.61 29.84
CA PRO A 22 3.50 -7.07 29.87
C PRO A 22 3.99 -6.61 28.50
N ILE A 23 4.78 -5.55 28.48
CA ILE A 23 5.39 -5.04 27.24
C ILE A 23 6.78 -5.64 27.11
N GLU A 24 6.91 -6.58 26.18
CA GLU A 24 8.16 -7.21 25.81
C GLU A 24 9.23 -6.19 25.37
N GLN A 25 10.49 -6.49 25.72
CA GLN A 25 11.62 -5.61 25.41
C GLN A 25 11.79 -5.41 23.89
N THR A 26 11.47 -6.43 23.08
CA THR A 26 11.52 -6.37 21.62
C THR A 26 10.57 -5.33 21.04
N HIS A 27 9.43 -5.08 21.69
CA HIS A 27 8.48 -4.05 21.27
C HIS A 27 8.99 -2.62 21.54
N ARG A 28 9.87 -2.44 22.54
CA ARG A 28 10.47 -1.12 22.83
C ARG A 28 11.40 -0.66 21.72
N ALA A 29 12.16 -1.58 21.13
CA ALA A 29 13.01 -1.29 19.96
C ALA A 29 12.20 -0.86 18.73
N LEU A 30 10.90 -1.21 18.68
CA LEU A 30 9.96 -0.84 17.62
C LEU A 30 8.98 0.25 18.07
N ALA A 31 9.28 0.99 19.14
CA ALA A 31 8.42 2.07 19.63
C ALA A 31 8.22 3.17 18.58
N VAL A 32 7.08 3.87 18.69
CA VAL A 32 6.68 4.90 17.72
C VAL A 32 7.71 6.03 17.63
N ASP A 33 8.27 6.49 18.75
CA ASP A 33 9.30 7.53 18.75
C ASP A 33 10.60 7.12 18.04
N VAL A 34 11.01 5.86 18.18
CA VAL A 34 12.16 5.28 17.47
C VAL A 34 11.87 5.24 15.97
N GLN A 35 10.76 4.62 15.57
CA GLN A 35 10.39 4.51 14.15
C GLN A 35 10.14 5.88 13.51
N TRP A 36 9.65 6.86 14.26
CA TRP A 36 9.44 8.22 13.75
C TRP A 36 10.76 8.89 13.36
N ARG A 37 11.84 8.64 14.11
CA ARG A 37 13.17 9.22 13.84
C ARG A 37 13.90 8.50 12.71
N ASP A 38 13.64 7.21 12.51
CA ASP A 38 14.24 6.41 11.44
C ASP A 38 13.49 6.57 10.10
N PRO A 39 14.10 7.17 9.06
CA PRO A 39 13.48 7.33 7.74
C PRO A 39 13.26 6.00 7.01
N ALA A 40 13.98 4.95 7.36
CA ALA A 40 13.86 3.61 6.76
C ALA A 40 12.84 2.71 7.50
N SER A 41 12.17 3.24 8.54
CA SER A 41 11.25 2.45 9.34
C SER A 41 9.98 2.06 8.58
N MET A 42 9.36 0.98 9.05
CA MET A 42 8.05 0.53 8.55
C MET A 42 6.97 1.61 8.74
N LEU A 43 7.01 2.39 9.82
CA LEU A 43 6.10 3.52 10.03
C LEU A 43 6.21 4.54 8.89
N ARG A 44 7.42 4.95 8.53
CA ARG A 44 7.66 5.92 7.44
C ARG A 44 7.24 5.34 6.09
N PHE A 45 7.59 4.08 5.81
CA PHE A 45 7.13 3.38 4.62
C PHE A 45 5.60 3.37 4.51
N CYS A 46 4.89 2.96 5.57
CA CYS A 46 3.43 2.94 5.60
C CYS A 46 2.81 4.32 5.41
N GLN A 47 3.36 5.37 6.03
CA GLN A 47 2.90 6.75 5.85
C GLN A 47 3.02 7.19 4.39
N GLN A 48 4.16 6.93 3.75
CA GLN A 48 4.40 7.27 2.35
C GLN A 48 3.46 6.48 1.44
N TRP A 49 3.32 5.17 1.66
CA TRP A 49 2.41 4.31 0.90
C TRP A 49 0.95 4.75 1.00
N LEU A 50 0.47 5.05 2.21
CA LEU A 50 -0.89 5.54 2.43
C LEU A 50 -1.12 6.92 1.80
N SER A 51 -0.11 7.78 1.81
CA SER A 51 -0.15 9.09 1.16
C SER A 51 -0.26 8.93 -0.35
N TRP A 52 0.58 8.09 -0.95
CA TRP A 52 0.50 7.75 -2.37
C TRP A 52 -0.84 7.10 -2.73
N ARG A 53 -1.33 6.16 -1.91
CA ARG A 53 -2.65 5.51 -2.10
C ARG A 53 -3.79 6.52 -2.18
N ARG A 54 -3.72 7.65 -1.48
CA ARG A 54 -4.76 8.71 -1.52
C ARG A 54 -4.82 9.43 -2.86
N LEU A 55 -3.71 9.48 -3.60
CA LEU A 55 -3.61 10.13 -4.92
C LEU A 55 -4.26 9.31 -6.04
N HIS A 56 -4.53 8.02 -5.82
CA HIS A 56 -5.06 7.10 -6.83
C HIS A 56 -6.44 6.57 -6.43
N PRO A 57 -7.54 7.15 -6.94
CA PRO A 57 -8.89 6.71 -6.60
C PRO A 57 -9.15 5.22 -6.95
N GLN A 58 -8.46 4.67 -7.94
CA GLN A 58 -8.50 3.25 -8.33
C GLN A 58 -8.09 2.33 -7.16
N LEU A 59 -7.08 2.75 -6.39
CA LEU A 59 -6.60 1.97 -5.24
C LEU A 59 -7.61 1.97 -4.09
N ARG A 60 -8.40 3.04 -3.97
CA ARG A 60 -9.37 3.23 -2.89
C ARG A 60 -10.71 2.55 -3.19
N ALA A 61 -11.26 2.77 -4.37
CA ALA A 61 -12.62 2.38 -4.73
C ALA A 61 -12.72 1.62 -6.06
N GLY A 62 -11.61 1.40 -6.76
CA GLY A 62 -11.60 0.55 -7.96
C GLY A 62 -11.76 -0.93 -7.58
N GLN A 63 -12.43 -1.67 -8.46
CA GLN A 63 -12.51 -3.12 -8.44
C GLN A 63 -11.10 -3.73 -8.58
N ILE A 64 -10.95 -4.98 -8.13
CA ILE A 64 -9.70 -5.73 -8.22
C ILE A 64 -9.87 -6.81 -9.28
N ARG A 65 -8.92 -6.90 -10.20
CA ARG A 65 -8.81 -8.01 -11.16
C ARG A 65 -7.42 -8.62 -11.09
N PHE A 66 -7.34 -9.91 -10.78
CA PHE A 66 -6.06 -10.62 -10.79
C PHE A 66 -5.68 -10.95 -12.24
N LEU A 67 -4.38 -10.79 -12.54
CA LEU A 67 -3.82 -11.09 -13.84
C LEU A 67 -2.94 -12.34 -13.73
N PRO A 68 -2.82 -13.15 -14.80
CA PRO A 68 -1.82 -14.22 -14.85
C PRO A 68 -0.42 -13.67 -14.55
N ALA A 69 0.30 -14.34 -13.66
CA ALA A 69 1.63 -13.95 -13.21
C ALA A 69 2.51 -15.18 -13.02
N PRO A 70 3.83 -15.05 -13.17
CA PRO A 70 4.75 -16.14 -12.83
C PRO A 70 4.72 -16.44 -11.31
N PRO A 71 5.17 -17.64 -10.89
CA PRO A 71 5.23 -18.00 -9.47
C PRO A 71 6.01 -16.97 -8.63
N GLY A 72 5.48 -16.64 -7.45
CA GLY A 72 6.07 -15.65 -6.56
C GLY A 72 5.74 -14.18 -6.91
N VAL A 73 5.00 -13.92 -8.00
CA VAL A 73 4.49 -12.59 -8.33
C VAL A 73 3.00 -12.53 -8.11
N LEU A 74 2.54 -11.49 -7.41
CA LEU A 74 1.15 -11.08 -7.40
C LEU A 74 0.96 -9.93 -8.39
N LEU A 75 0.27 -10.19 -9.51
CA LEU A 75 -0.08 -9.17 -10.50
C LEU A 75 -1.59 -8.89 -10.44
N LEU A 76 -1.94 -7.62 -10.25
CA LEU A 76 -3.33 -7.19 -10.18
C LEU A 76 -3.57 -5.86 -10.88
N GLU A 77 -4.81 -5.64 -11.28
CA GLU A 77 -5.30 -4.40 -11.84
C GLU A 77 -6.36 -3.80 -10.91
N ARG A 78 -6.29 -2.48 -10.75
CA ARG A 78 -7.23 -1.66 -9.99
C ARG A 78 -7.88 -0.65 -10.92
N GLY A 79 -9.19 -0.67 -11.02
CA GLY A 79 -9.94 0.24 -11.89
C GLY A 79 -11.43 -0.01 -11.80
N TRP A 80 -12.21 0.71 -12.59
CA TRP A 80 -13.62 0.40 -12.78
C TRP A 80 -13.71 -0.30 -14.13
N GLY A 81 -14.24 -1.52 -14.17
CA GLY A 81 -14.41 -2.25 -15.43
C GLY A 81 -15.29 -1.47 -16.43
N SER A 82 -15.41 -1.98 -17.65
CA SER A 82 -16.26 -1.39 -18.71
C SER A 82 -17.76 -1.36 -18.39
N ASP A 83 -18.18 -1.97 -17.28
CA ASP A 83 -19.58 -2.04 -16.83
C ASP A 83 -20.11 -0.75 -16.18
N ARG A 84 -19.33 0.33 -16.21
CA ARG A 84 -19.84 1.64 -15.80
C ARG A 84 -20.64 2.28 -16.92
N VAL A 85 -21.92 2.52 -16.66
CA VAL A 85 -22.87 3.25 -17.51
C VAL A 85 -22.20 4.51 -18.08
N GLU A 86 -22.22 4.61 -19.42
CA GLU A 86 -21.81 5.79 -20.19
C GLU A 86 -22.45 7.04 -19.57
N GLY A 87 -21.62 7.96 -19.05
CA GLY A 87 -22.10 9.26 -18.54
C GLY A 87 -21.54 9.69 -17.19
N ALA A 88 -20.91 8.80 -16.41
CA ALA A 88 -20.06 9.23 -15.31
C ALA A 88 -18.64 9.44 -15.87
N CYS A 89 -18.06 10.63 -15.69
CA CYS A 89 -16.69 11.03 -16.03
C CYS A 89 -15.61 9.99 -15.65
N ALA A 90 -15.52 8.89 -16.39
CA ALA A 90 -14.71 7.71 -16.07
C ALA A 90 -13.87 7.24 -17.28
N ASP A 91 -14.10 7.79 -18.47
CA ASP A 91 -13.29 7.54 -19.67
C ASP A 91 -11.83 8.01 -19.55
N THR A 92 -11.52 8.85 -18.54
CA THR A 92 -10.19 9.47 -18.39
C THR A 92 -9.27 8.72 -17.43
N VAL A 93 -9.79 7.84 -16.57
CA VAL A 93 -9.01 7.25 -15.47
C VAL A 93 -8.56 5.84 -15.84
N GLN A 94 -7.34 5.74 -16.36
CA GLN A 94 -6.74 4.46 -16.72
C GLN A 94 -6.64 3.52 -15.51
N PRO A 95 -6.87 2.21 -15.71
CA PRO A 95 -6.67 1.23 -14.66
C PRO A 95 -5.19 1.19 -14.25
N LEU A 96 -4.96 1.07 -12.94
CA LEU A 96 -3.63 0.96 -12.37
C LEU A 96 -3.24 -0.51 -12.23
N ARG A 97 -2.12 -0.91 -12.84
CA ARG A 97 -1.56 -2.25 -12.70
C ARG A 97 -0.46 -2.25 -11.64
N LEU A 98 -0.50 -3.23 -10.75
CA LEU A 98 0.42 -3.39 -9.64
C LEU A 98 1.02 -4.78 -9.68
N ALA A 99 2.35 -4.86 -9.57
CA ALA A 99 3.09 -6.09 -9.44
C ALA A 99 3.80 -6.10 -8.09
N PHE A 100 3.58 -7.15 -7.30
CA PHE A 100 4.27 -7.38 -6.03
C PHE A 100 5.13 -8.62 -6.16
N ASN A 101 6.43 -8.46 -5.95
CA ASN A 101 7.36 -9.57 -5.81
C ASN A 101 7.25 -10.11 -4.37
N LEU A 102 6.83 -11.35 -4.23
CA LEU A 102 6.66 -12.04 -2.95
C LEU A 102 7.87 -12.91 -2.60
N THR A 103 8.97 -12.74 -3.33
CA THR A 103 10.23 -13.46 -3.14
C THR A 103 11.34 -12.51 -2.73
N SER A 104 12.41 -13.04 -2.17
CA SER A 104 13.64 -12.29 -1.85
C SER A 104 14.55 -12.05 -3.06
N VAL A 105 14.20 -12.59 -4.24
CA VAL A 105 15.01 -12.53 -5.46
C VAL A 105 14.32 -11.63 -6.48
N ALA A 106 15.08 -10.82 -7.22
CA ALA A 106 14.51 -9.99 -8.27
C ALA A 106 13.84 -10.86 -9.36
N GLN A 107 12.62 -10.47 -9.76
CA GLN A 107 11.86 -11.17 -10.80
C GLN A 107 11.58 -10.24 -11.99
N HIS A 108 11.69 -10.77 -13.20
CA HIS A 108 11.35 -10.06 -14.43
C HIS A 108 9.93 -10.42 -14.85
N VAL A 109 9.07 -9.40 -14.98
CA VAL A 109 7.67 -9.56 -15.38
C VAL A 109 7.41 -8.71 -16.61
N VAL A 110 7.01 -9.34 -17.71
CA VAL A 110 6.60 -8.63 -18.93
C VAL A 110 5.15 -8.19 -18.76
N MET A 111 4.93 -6.87 -18.71
CA MET A 111 3.59 -6.30 -18.69
C MET A 111 3.12 -6.01 -20.12
N ASN A 112 2.24 -6.83 -20.68
CA ASN A 112 1.64 -6.53 -21.98
C ASN A 112 0.74 -5.29 -21.87
N MET A 113 1.25 -4.15 -22.31
CA MET A 113 0.49 -2.90 -22.42
C MET A 113 -0.49 -3.03 -23.60
N PRO A 114 -1.81 -2.85 -23.40
CA PRO A 114 -2.72 -2.78 -24.53
C PRO A 114 -2.31 -1.59 -25.42
N LYS A 115 -2.22 -1.81 -26.73
CA LYS A 115 -1.92 -0.74 -27.70
C LYS A 115 -2.95 0.39 -27.50
N ARG A 116 -2.51 1.62 -27.23
CA ARG A 116 -3.37 2.81 -27.22
C ARG A 116 -4.15 2.81 -28.54
N ARG A 117 -5.48 2.69 -28.51
CA ARG A 117 -6.31 3.05 -29.66
C ARG A 117 -6.13 4.56 -29.84
N MET A 118 -5.27 4.96 -30.77
CA MET A 118 -5.33 6.32 -31.31
C MET A 118 -6.68 6.42 -32.01
N LEU A 119 -7.56 7.26 -31.49
CA LEU A 119 -8.75 7.71 -32.21
C LEU A 119 -8.24 8.49 -33.43
N SER A 120 -8.17 7.83 -34.59
CA SER A 120 -7.96 8.53 -35.85
C SER A 120 -9.22 9.36 -36.10
N GLY A 121 -9.14 10.66 -35.86
CA GLY A 121 -10.16 11.60 -36.29
C GLY A 121 -10.36 11.46 -37.79
N LYS A 122 -11.58 11.14 -38.22
CA LYS A 122 -11.98 11.30 -39.62
C LYS A 122 -12.36 12.78 -39.81
N MET A 123 -11.67 13.43 -40.74
CA MET A 123 -12.14 14.64 -41.44
C MET A 123 -13.31 14.30 -42.34
#